data_AF-A0A9E0LDV0-F1
#
_entry.id   AF-A0A9E0LDV0-F1
#
_cell.length_a   1.000
_cell.length_b   1.000
_cell.length_c   1.000
_cell.angle_alpha   90.00
_cell.angle_beta   90.00
_cell.angle_gamma   90.00
#
_symmetry.space_group_name_H-M   'P 1'
#
loop_
_entity.id
_entity.type
_entity.pdbx_description
1 polymer ?
#
loop_
_entity_poly.entity_id
_entity_poly.type
_entity_poly.pdbx_seq_one_letter_code
_entity_poly.pdbx_strand_id
1 'polypeptide(L)'
;MASRSNFGSKGTLALAAVSAALSVSFLFATPVSAGDFEDGCKAYSTKDYRSAKVSFEKVLSVYPKFALGHYYLGNVLLSSGQVAKAKVEYQNCLNGNPDPTTAKYCQAVLAKLGPATAATGVASTSGSGLSAGGSGSTMVAAAVAGTPIQDDAESAAEEKKRAIMSKAEKEIRAYRAEWNRRLDAGELLGYSANGRILRPDGSVAWNYHDAVRAVADKECEVECDQMRYLAEQQCKFIK
;
A
#
# COMPACT_ATOMS: atom_id res chain seq x y z
N MET A 1 38.48 -26.92 -73.01
CA MET A 1 37.07 -26.60 -72.69
C MET A 1 36.60 -27.66 -71.69
N ALA A 2 36.70 -27.38 -70.38
CA ALA A 2 35.57 -26.99 -69.49
C ALA A 2 34.56 -28.14 -69.29
N SER A 3 34.08 -28.53 -68.12
CA SER A 3 34.31 -28.13 -66.72
C SER A 3 33.60 -29.14 -65.81
N ARG A 4 34.23 -29.42 -64.65
CA ARG A 4 33.65 -29.63 -63.31
C ARG A 4 32.54 -30.69 -63.09
N SER A 5 32.93 -31.78 -62.42
CA SER A 5 32.06 -32.61 -61.59
C SER A 5 32.34 -32.39 -60.09
N ASN A 6 31.29 -32.65 -59.31
CA ASN A 6 30.95 -32.11 -58.00
C ASN A 6 31.90 -32.40 -56.82
N PHE A 7 31.98 -31.40 -55.95
CA PHE A 7 32.45 -31.43 -54.57
C PHE A 7 31.43 -32.17 -53.67
N GLY A 8 31.91 -32.93 -52.69
CA GLY A 8 31.07 -33.50 -51.64
C GLY A 8 31.77 -34.56 -50.78
N SER A 9 32.92 -34.21 -50.19
CA SER A 9 33.63 -35.04 -49.22
C SER A 9 33.34 -34.57 -47.79
N LYS A 10 33.36 -35.53 -46.85
CA LYS A 10 33.39 -35.43 -45.37
C LYS A 10 31.98 -35.42 -44.74
N GLY A 11 31.49 -36.46 -44.07
CA GLY A 11 32.16 -37.58 -43.40
C GLY A 11 32.72 -37.16 -42.05
N THR A 12 31.90 -37.25 -40.99
CA THR A 12 32.18 -37.89 -39.67
C THR A 12 31.19 -37.42 -38.60
N LEU A 13 30.39 -38.37 -38.08
CA LEU A 13 29.74 -38.31 -36.77
C LEU A 13 30.78 -38.45 -35.65
N ALA A 14 30.63 -37.73 -34.53
CA ALA A 14 30.73 -38.29 -33.16
C ALA A 14 30.74 -37.20 -32.06
N LEU A 15 29.93 -37.45 -31.03
CA LEU A 15 30.05 -37.07 -29.62
C LEU A 15 30.16 -35.59 -29.21
N ALA A 16 29.05 -35.06 -28.67
CA ALA A 16 29.03 -34.31 -27.40
C ALA A 16 27.57 -34.12 -26.94
N ALA A 17 26.97 -35.17 -26.38
CA ALA A 17 25.62 -35.14 -25.83
C ALA A 17 25.65 -35.31 -24.31
N VAL A 18 26.26 -34.37 -23.56
CA VAL A 18 26.01 -34.18 -22.11
C VAL A 18 26.38 -32.75 -21.72
N SER A 19 25.49 -31.78 -21.88
CA SER A 19 25.56 -30.50 -21.14
C SER A 19 24.35 -29.60 -21.41
N ALA A 20 23.17 -29.94 -20.93
CA ALA A 20 22.07 -28.97 -20.77
C ALA A 20 20.91 -29.55 -19.94
N ALA A 21 21.13 -29.89 -18.67
CA ALA A 21 20.01 -30.24 -17.79
C ALA A 21 20.17 -29.77 -16.33
N LEU A 22 21.01 -28.75 -16.09
CA LEU A 22 21.16 -28.12 -14.78
C LEU A 22 21.39 -26.62 -14.95
N SER A 23 20.39 -25.88 -15.43
CA SER A 23 20.29 -24.42 -15.26
C SER A 23 19.00 -23.93 -15.89
N VAL A 24 17.87 -24.06 -15.20
CA VAL A 24 16.93 -22.94 -14.90
C VAL A 24 16.05 -23.39 -13.73
N SER A 25 16.66 -23.56 -12.56
CA SER A 25 15.94 -23.35 -11.30
C SER A 25 16.53 -22.11 -10.66
N PHE A 26 16.25 -20.94 -11.23
CA PHE A 26 16.46 -19.69 -10.52
C PHE A 26 15.58 -18.59 -11.12
N LEU A 27 14.54 -18.25 -10.35
CA LEU A 27 13.87 -16.96 -10.32
C LEU A 27 13.05 -16.56 -11.56
N PHE A 28 11.90 -17.22 -11.76
CA PHE A 28 10.69 -16.41 -11.89
C PHE A 28 10.42 -15.76 -10.53
N ALA A 29 11.21 -14.74 -10.19
CA ALA A 29 10.74 -13.72 -9.27
C ALA A 29 9.64 -12.98 -10.02
N THR A 30 8.44 -13.56 -10.03
CA THR A 30 7.24 -12.83 -10.39
C THR A 30 7.28 -11.53 -9.60
N PRO A 31 7.13 -10.37 -10.24
CA PRO A 31 7.07 -9.12 -9.50
C PRO A 31 5.93 -9.30 -8.49
N VAL A 32 6.28 -9.36 -7.20
CA VAL A 32 5.31 -9.48 -6.12
C VAL A 32 4.36 -8.31 -6.29
N SER A 33 3.17 -8.64 -6.74
CA SER A 33 2.15 -7.69 -7.17
C SER A 33 1.10 -7.64 -6.09
N ALA A 34 0.18 -6.68 -6.16
CA ALA A 34 -0.93 -6.54 -5.23
C ALA A 34 -1.70 -7.86 -4.98
N GLY A 35 -1.65 -8.82 -5.92
CA GLY A 35 -2.21 -10.17 -5.76
C GLY A 35 -1.64 -10.99 -4.59
N ASP A 36 -0.36 -10.84 -4.22
CA ASP A 36 0.23 -11.61 -3.12
C ASP A 36 -0.38 -11.25 -1.75
N PHE A 37 -0.82 -9.99 -1.59
CA PHE A 37 -1.54 -9.58 -0.40
C PHE A 37 -2.94 -10.17 -0.33
N GLU A 38 -3.63 -10.22 -1.47
CA GLU A 38 -4.97 -10.80 -1.56
C GLU A 38 -4.93 -12.32 -1.34
N ASP A 39 -3.92 -13.00 -1.87
CA ASP A 39 -3.67 -14.42 -1.63
C ASP A 39 -3.36 -14.69 -0.15
N GLY A 40 -2.57 -13.82 0.49
CA GLY A 40 -2.33 -13.85 1.94
C GLY A 40 -3.63 -13.70 2.74
N CYS A 41 -4.51 -12.78 2.35
CA CYS A 41 -5.81 -12.58 2.98
C CYS A 41 -6.75 -13.78 2.80
N LYS A 42 -6.77 -14.38 1.60
CA LYS A 42 -7.54 -15.61 1.32
C LYS A 42 -7.03 -16.76 2.19
N ALA A 43 -5.72 -16.98 2.24
CA ALA A 43 -5.10 -18.01 3.08
C ALA A 43 -5.34 -17.77 4.58
N TYR A 44 -5.31 -16.51 5.03
CA TYR A 44 -5.65 -16.16 6.40
C TYR A 44 -7.11 -16.50 6.74
N SER A 45 -8.03 -16.23 5.81
CA SER A 45 -9.46 -16.52 5.96
C SER A 45 -9.75 -18.02 6.01
N THR A 46 -8.98 -18.84 5.29
CA THR A 46 -9.05 -20.31 5.36
C THR A 46 -8.30 -20.91 6.56
N LYS A 47 -7.75 -20.07 7.44
CA LYS A 47 -6.89 -20.46 8.59
C LYS A 47 -5.61 -21.21 8.19
N ASP A 48 -5.20 -21.12 6.93
CA ASP A 48 -3.89 -21.60 6.50
C ASP A 48 -2.83 -20.54 6.85
N TYR A 49 -2.47 -20.52 8.13
CA TYR A 49 -1.48 -19.59 8.69
C TYR A 49 -0.09 -19.78 8.09
N ARG A 50 0.24 -20.98 7.58
CA ARG A 50 1.56 -21.25 6.99
C ARG A 50 1.69 -20.58 5.63
N SER A 51 0.68 -20.73 4.77
CA SER A 51 0.65 -20.09 3.46
C SER A 51 0.48 -18.57 3.59
N ALA A 52 -0.41 -18.12 4.47
CA ALA A 52 -0.63 -16.69 4.73
C ALA A 52 0.65 -15.98 5.17
N LYS A 53 1.45 -16.60 6.04
CA LYS A 53 2.74 -16.07 6.48
C LYS A 53 3.67 -15.78 5.30
N VAL A 54 3.85 -16.76 4.41
CA VAL A 54 4.76 -16.64 3.26
C VAL A 54 4.30 -15.52 2.33
N SER A 55 3.01 -15.41 2.08
CA SER A 55 2.44 -14.35 1.24
C SER A 55 2.66 -12.97 1.85
N PHE A 56 2.42 -12.80 3.16
CA PHE A 56 2.66 -11.51 3.83
C PHE A 56 4.15 -11.16 3.92
N GLU A 57 5.05 -12.13 4.14
CA GLU A 57 6.50 -11.89 4.13
C GLU A 57 6.99 -11.42 2.74
N LYS A 58 6.44 -11.98 1.66
CA LYS A 58 6.73 -11.50 0.29
C LYS A 58 6.27 -10.05 0.08
N VAL A 59 5.05 -9.74 0.51
CA VAL A 59 4.51 -8.37 0.42
C VAL A 59 5.38 -7.38 1.19
N LEU A 60 5.79 -7.74 2.41
CA LEU A 60 6.66 -6.90 3.25
C LEU A 60 8.09 -6.80 2.73
N SER A 61 8.57 -7.78 1.93
CA SER A 61 9.88 -7.71 1.29
C SER A 61 9.95 -6.60 0.23
N VAL A 62 8.82 -6.22 -0.37
CA VAL A 62 8.74 -5.11 -1.33
C VAL A 62 8.18 -3.83 -0.70
N TYR A 63 7.26 -3.97 0.25
CA TYR A 63 6.71 -2.84 1.00
C TYR A 63 7.00 -2.98 2.50
N PRO A 64 8.23 -2.68 2.95
CA PRO A 64 8.65 -2.89 4.34
C PRO A 64 8.00 -1.93 5.35
N LYS A 65 7.24 -0.93 4.89
CA LYS A 65 6.48 0.00 5.73
C LYS A 65 4.97 -0.24 5.66
N PHE A 66 4.54 -1.34 5.04
CA PHE A 66 3.12 -1.59 4.84
C PHE A 66 2.44 -2.04 6.14
N ALA A 67 1.73 -1.12 6.78
CA ALA A 67 1.15 -1.33 8.10
C ALA A 67 0.14 -2.49 8.15
N LEU A 68 -0.71 -2.64 7.13
CA LEU A 68 -1.66 -3.75 7.02
C LEU A 68 -0.96 -5.11 6.89
N GLY A 69 0.14 -5.18 6.13
CA GLY A 69 0.95 -6.40 6.02
C GLY A 69 1.52 -6.85 7.36
N HIS A 70 2.09 -5.91 8.13
CA HIS A 70 2.59 -6.17 9.48
C HIS A 70 1.47 -6.56 10.46
N TYR A 71 0.28 -5.96 10.34
CA TYR A 71 -0.89 -6.33 11.13
C TYR A 71 -1.33 -7.79 10.87
N TYR A 72 -1.51 -8.17 9.61
CA TYR A 72 -1.94 -9.52 9.27
C TYR A 72 -0.86 -10.57 9.57
N LEU A 73 0.42 -10.24 9.36
CA LEU A 73 1.53 -11.11 9.76
C LEU A 73 1.58 -11.30 11.28
N GLY A 74 1.36 -10.23 12.05
CA GLY A 74 1.23 -10.29 13.51
C GLY A 74 0.12 -11.23 13.96
N ASN A 75 -1.06 -11.15 13.34
CA ASN A 75 -2.18 -12.05 13.62
C ASN A 75 -1.84 -13.51 13.30
N VAL A 76 -1.24 -13.77 12.13
CA VAL A 76 -0.80 -15.10 11.71
C VAL A 76 0.21 -15.70 12.70
N LEU A 77 1.19 -14.90 13.13
CA LEU A 77 2.20 -15.31 14.10
C LEU A 77 1.59 -15.59 15.47
N LEU A 78 0.59 -14.80 15.89
CA LEU A 78 -0.14 -15.01 17.13
C LEU A 78 -0.93 -16.32 17.10
N SER A 79 -1.63 -16.60 15.99
CA SER A 79 -2.32 -17.88 15.77
C SER A 79 -1.36 -19.07 15.69
N SER A 80 -0.12 -18.83 15.28
CA SER A 80 0.94 -19.84 15.25
C SER A 80 1.70 -19.99 16.58
N GLY A 81 1.28 -19.29 17.65
CA GLY A 81 1.91 -19.33 18.97
C GLY A 81 3.25 -18.57 19.08
N GLN A 82 3.69 -17.89 18.02
CA GLN A 82 4.94 -17.11 18.00
C GLN A 82 4.73 -15.68 18.54
N VAL A 83 4.31 -15.60 19.81
CA VAL A 83 3.91 -14.35 20.48
C VAL A 83 5.00 -13.27 20.44
N ALA A 84 6.27 -13.65 20.65
CA ALA A 84 7.39 -12.70 20.65
C ALA A 84 7.57 -12.02 19.29
N LYS A 85 7.45 -12.77 18.19
CA LYS A 85 7.55 -12.21 16.83
C LYS A 85 6.30 -11.41 16.48
N ALA A 86 5.12 -11.87 16.89
CA ALA A 86 3.88 -11.13 16.70
C ALA A 86 3.94 -9.72 17.30
N LYS A 87 4.53 -9.56 18.51
CA LYS A 87 4.72 -8.24 19.13
C LYS A 87 5.56 -7.30 18.25
N VAL A 88 6.66 -7.80 17.69
CA VAL A 88 7.53 -7.02 16.79
C VAL A 88 6.75 -6.57 15.56
N GLU A 89 5.96 -7.46 14.95
CA GLU A 89 5.14 -7.09 13.79
C GLU A 89 4.04 -6.08 14.13
N TYR A 90 3.38 -6.19 15.29
CA TYR A 90 2.41 -5.16 15.70
C TYR A 90 3.07 -3.81 15.99
N GLN A 91 4.30 -3.78 16.49
CA GLN A 91 5.07 -2.54 16.64
C GLN A 91 5.44 -1.94 15.28
N ASN A 92 5.89 -2.78 14.34
CA ASN A 92 6.17 -2.36 12.96
C ASN A 92 4.92 -1.83 12.25
N CYS A 93 3.75 -2.44 12.52
CA CYS A 93 2.47 -1.93 12.05
C CYS A 93 2.23 -0.51 12.55
N LEU A 94 2.43 -0.21 13.84
CA LEU A 94 2.28 1.13 14.41
C LEU A 94 3.27 2.15 13.81
N ASN A 95 4.48 1.70 13.47
CA ASN A 95 5.48 2.55 12.80
C ASN A 95 5.17 2.82 11.32
N GLY A 96 4.32 1.99 10.70
CA GLY A 96 3.94 2.07 9.29
C GLY A 96 2.81 3.04 8.95
N ASN A 97 2.40 3.91 9.89
CA ASN A 97 1.21 4.77 9.79
C ASN A 97 -0.08 3.98 9.48
N PRO A 98 -0.53 3.11 10.39
CA PRO A 98 -1.78 2.37 10.23
C PRO A 98 -2.99 3.28 10.38
N ASP A 99 -4.12 2.85 9.79
CA ASP A 99 -5.42 3.44 10.08
C ASP A 99 -5.74 3.40 11.59
N PRO A 100 -6.50 4.38 12.11
CA PRO A 100 -6.77 4.50 13.55
C PRO A 100 -7.42 3.24 14.16
N THR A 101 -8.23 2.52 13.38
CA THR A 101 -8.84 1.25 13.80
C THR A 101 -7.79 0.15 13.98
N THR A 102 -6.89 0.00 13.00
CA THR A 102 -5.79 -0.96 13.02
C THR A 102 -4.79 -0.60 14.13
N ALA A 103 -4.46 0.68 14.28
CA ALA A 103 -3.60 1.18 15.34
C ALA A 103 -4.14 0.84 16.73
N LYS A 104 -5.42 1.13 16.98
CA LYS A 104 -6.09 0.83 18.26
C LYS A 104 -6.12 -0.68 18.53
N TYR A 105 -6.34 -1.50 17.50
CA TYR A 105 -6.28 -2.95 17.64
C TYR A 105 -4.87 -3.43 18.00
N CYS A 106 -3.84 -2.99 17.27
CA CYS A 106 -2.45 -3.35 17.54
C CYS A 106 -2.02 -2.95 18.95
N GLN A 107 -2.41 -1.75 19.41
CA GLN A 107 -2.17 -1.29 20.78
C GLN A 107 -2.89 -2.17 21.81
N ALA A 108 -4.16 -2.52 21.58
CA ALA A 108 -4.92 -3.38 22.48
C ALA A 108 -4.33 -4.79 22.57
N VAL A 109 -3.86 -5.34 21.45
CA VAL A 109 -3.20 -6.65 21.42
C VAL A 109 -1.84 -6.58 22.13
N LEU A 110 -1.02 -5.57 21.85
CA LEU A 110 0.25 -5.38 22.55
C LEU A 110 0.07 -5.22 24.07
N ALA A 111 -0.96 -4.48 24.51
CA ALA A 111 -1.31 -4.34 25.91
C ALA A 111 -1.72 -5.68 26.54
N LYS A 112 -2.50 -6.51 25.84
CA LYS A 112 -2.90 -7.85 26.30
C LYS A 112 -1.75 -8.83 26.36
N LEU A 113 -0.79 -8.74 25.44
CA LEU A 113 0.37 -9.62 25.41
C LEU A 113 1.46 -9.21 26.42
N GLY A 114 1.30 -8.05 27.08
CA GLY A 114 2.24 -7.48 28.05
C GLY A 114 3.54 -6.97 27.41
N PRO A 115 4.44 -6.30 28.16
CA PRO A 115 5.74 -5.92 27.64
C PRO A 115 6.46 -7.15 27.10
N ALA A 116 7.09 -7.04 25.93
CA ALA A 116 8.09 -8.03 25.54
C ALA A 116 9.22 -7.87 26.56
N THR A 117 9.25 -8.70 27.59
CA THR A 117 10.47 -8.91 28.36
C THR A 117 11.43 -9.61 27.42
N ALA A 118 12.04 -8.83 26.53
CA ALA A 118 13.28 -9.19 25.90
C ALA A 118 14.23 -9.52 27.06
N ALA A 119 14.68 -10.75 27.09
CA ALA A 119 15.72 -11.19 27.99
C ALA A 119 16.92 -10.22 27.87
N THR A 120 17.38 -9.76 29.03
CA THR A 120 18.72 -9.22 29.34
C THR A 120 19.20 -7.98 28.57
N GLY A 121 19.37 -6.86 29.29
CA GLY A 121 20.18 -5.76 28.78
C GLY A 121 20.13 -4.39 29.47
N VAL A 122 20.35 -4.34 30.79
CA VAL A 122 21.01 -3.22 31.50
C VAL A 122 20.19 -1.94 31.85
N ALA A 123 20.16 -1.70 33.17
CA ALA A 123 20.17 -0.44 33.94
C ALA A 123 19.00 0.57 33.87
N SER A 124 18.21 0.52 34.95
CA SER A 124 18.01 1.60 35.94
C SER A 124 18.48 3.02 35.59
N THR A 125 17.60 4.01 35.77
CA THR A 125 17.57 4.97 36.90
C THR A 125 16.45 5.98 36.62
N SER A 126 15.38 6.00 37.42
CA SER A 126 15.20 6.90 38.57
C SER A 126 15.08 8.38 38.17
N GLY A 127 13.91 8.96 38.43
CA GLY A 127 13.66 10.38 38.23
C GLY A 127 12.30 10.84 38.77
N SER A 128 11.97 10.46 40.00
CA SER A 128 10.91 11.11 40.78
C SER A 128 11.35 12.53 41.14
N GLY A 129 10.49 13.51 40.91
CA GLY A 129 10.68 14.90 41.35
C GLY A 129 9.34 15.55 41.67
N LEU A 130 8.98 15.50 42.95
CA LEU A 130 7.94 16.32 43.58
C LEU A 130 8.52 17.69 43.96
N SER A 131 7.67 18.73 43.97
CA SER A 131 7.67 19.94 44.87
C SER A 131 7.11 21.14 44.08
N ALA A 132 5.86 21.57 44.28
CA ALA A 132 5.30 22.37 45.39
C ALA A 132 5.51 23.89 45.24
N GLY A 133 4.39 24.64 45.40
CA GLY A 133 4.36 25.97 46.01
C GLY A 133 4.06 27.15 45.09
N GLY A 134 2.90 27.81 45.31
CA GLY A 134 2.69 29.19 44.84
C GLY A 134 1.22 29.61 44.66
N SER A 135 0.50 29.80 45.77
CA SER A 135 -0.75 30.58 45.77
C SER A 135 -0.48 32.07 45.54
N GLY A 136 -1.36 32.75 44.81
CA GLY A 136 -1.33 34.20 44.64
C GLY A 136 -2.50 34.72 43.82
N SER A 137 -3.68 34.77 44.44
CA SER A 137 -4.86 35.48 43.91
C SER A 137 -4.69 36.99 44.10
N THR A 138 -4.92 37.81 43.07
CA THR A 138 -5.76 39.03 43.15
C THR A 138 -6.08 39.56 41.75
N MET A 139 -7.35 39.89 41.56
CA MET A 139 -8.02 40.35 40.34
C MET A 139 -7.65 41.80 39.96
N VAL A 140 -7.93 42.22 38.72
CA VAL A 140 -9.01 43.19 38.38
C VAL A 140 -8.86 43.73 36.93
N ALA A 141 -10.03 43.87 36.27
CA ALA A 141 -10.41 44.74 35.15
C ALA A 141 -9.97 44.35 33.72
N ALA A 142 -10.79 44.50 32.67
CA ALA A 142 -12.20 44.80 32.53
C ALA A 142 -12.58 44.54 31.06
N ALA A 143 -13.82 44.09 30.85
CA ALA A 143 -14.71 44.37 29.71
C ALA A 143 -14.13 44.47 28.29
N VAL A 144 -14.62 43.61 27.38
CA VAL A 144 -15.45 44.04 26.23
C VAL A 144 -15.91 42.82 25.42
N ALA A 145 -17.16 42.88 24.96
CA ALA A 145 -17.76 42.13 23.86
C ALA A 145 -17.77 40.60 23.93
N GLY A 146 -18.99 40.07 24.13
CA GLY A 146 -19.31 38.72 23.72
C GLY A 146 -18.95 38.50 22.26
N THR A 147 -18.12 37.50 22.03
CA THR A 147 -18.00 36.75 20.78
C THR A 147 -17.89 35.28 21.19
N PRO A 148 -18.49 34.35 20.44
CA PRO A 148 -18.61 32.96 20.88
C PRO A 148 -17.21 32.33 20.84
N ILE A 149 -16.70 31.91 21.99
CA ILE A 149 -15.43 31.18 22.13
C ILE A 149 -15.61 29.71 21.70
N GLN A 150 -16.41 29.47 20.65
CA GLN A 150 -16.66 28.16 20.06
C GLN A 150 -16.25 28.09 18.59
N ASP A 151 -16.01 29.23 17.91
CA ASP A 151 -15.77 29.26 16.47
C ASP A 151 -14.31 28.98 16.03
N ASP A 152 -13.28 29.28 16.84
CA ASP A 152 -11.89 29.14 16.37
C ASP A 152 -11.42 27.68 16.22
N ALA A 153 -11.87 26.80 17.12
CA ALA A 153 -11.55 25.38 17.06
C ALA A 153 -12.37 24.65 15.98
N GLU A 154 -13.65 25.03 15.83
CA GLU A 154 -14.55 24.45 14.84
C GLU A 154 -14.18 24.91 13.42
N SER A 155 -13.78 26.18 13.25
CA SER A 155 -13.22 26.72 12.00
C SER A 155 -11.91 26.05 11.60
N ALA A 156 -11.00 25.81 12.55
CA ALA A 156 -9.73 25.13 12.26
C ALA A 156 -9.91 23.63 11.94
N ALA A 157 -10.92 22.97 12.54
CA ALA A 157 -11.28 21.59 12.21
C ALA A 157 -11.92 21.51 10.81
N GLU A 158 -12.82 22.42 10.48
CA GLU A 158 -13.44 22.50 9.15
C GLU A 158 -12.44 22.87 8.05
N GLU A 159 -11.47 23.74 8.33
CA GLU A 159 -10.38 24.05 7.40
C GLU A 159 -9.52 22.82 7.11
N LYS A 160 -9.19 22.01 8.13
CA LYS A 160 -8.46 20.75 7.94
C LYS A 160 -9.26 19.73 7.13
N LYS A 161 -10.56 19.57 7.40
CA LYS A 161 -11.45 18.70 6.60
C LYS A 161 -11.51 19.17 5.15
N ARG A 162 -11.67 20.48 4.92
CA ARG A 162 -11.68 21.08 3.58
C ARG A 162 -10.35 20.89 2.86
N ALA A 163 -9.23 21.01 3.56
CA ALA A 163 -7.90 20.77 2.99
C ALA A 163 -7.72 19.30 2.55
N ILE A 164 -8.20 18.35 3.36
CA ILE A 164 -8.16 16.92 3.02
C ILE A 164 -9.04 16.63 1.81
N MET A 165 -10.29 17.10 1.80
CA MET A 165 -11.19 16.90 0.66
C MET A 165 -10.67 17.58 -0.61
N SER A 166 -10.16 18.81 -0.50
CA SER A 166 -9.57 19.54 -1.63
C SER A 166 -8.34 18.82 -2.20
N LYS A 167 -7.50 18.25 -1.34
CA LYS A 167 -6.36 17.42 -1.76
C LYS A 167 -6.83 16.16 -2.47
N ALA A 168 -7.79 15.44 -1.89
CA ALA A 168 -8.35 14.23 -2.48
C ALA A 168 -9.00 14.50 -3.84
N GLU A 169 -9.76 15.59 -3.99
CA GLU A 169 -10.33 16.00 -5.27
C GLU A 169 -9.26 16.33 -6.32
N LYS A 170 -8.13 16.90 -5.91
CA LYS A 170 -7.00 17.15 -6.81
C LYS A 170 -6.36 15.83 -7.27
N GLU A 171 -6.18 14.88 -6.36
CA GLU A 171 -5.66 13.55 -6.66
C GLU A 171 -6.61 12.76 -7.56
N ILE A 172 -7.92 12.77 -7.28
CA ILE A 172 -8.95 12.16 -8.13
C ILE A 172 -8.95 12.77 -9.54
N ARG A 173 -8.86 14.10 -9.65
CA ARG A 173 -8.77 14.76 -10.96
C ARG A 173 -7.50 14.36 -11.71
N ALA A 174 -6.36 14.29 -11.02
CA ALA A 174 -5.10 13.86 -11.62
C ALA A 174 -5.18 12.39 -12.07
N TYR A 175 -5.78 11.52 -11.26
CA TYR A 175 -6.00 10.12 -11.61
C TYR A 175 -6.91 9.95 -12.84
N ARG A 176 -8.04 10.66 -12.89
CA ARG A 176 -8.94 10.65 -14.07
C ARG A 176 -8.25 11.15 -15.32
N ALA A 177 -7.40 12.18 -15.20
CA ALA A 177 -6.64 12.71 -16.33
C ALA A 177 -5.60 11.68 -16.83
N GLU A 178 -4.86 11.06 -15.92
CA GLU A 178 -3.87 10.05 -16.26
C GLU A 178 -4.53 8.79 -16.84
N TRP A 179 -5.66 8.35 -16.27
CA TRP A 179 -6.45 7.24 -16.79
C TRP A 179 -6.89 7.49 -18.23
N ASN A 180 -7.47 8.66 -18.51
CA ASN A 180 -7.88 9.04 -19.85
C ASN A 180 -6.68 9.16 -20.81
N ARG A 181 -5.56 9.70 -20.34
CA ARG A 181 -4.32 9.76 -21.13
C ARG A 181 -3.85 8.36 -21.51
N ARG A 182 -3.83 7.42 -20.57
CA ARG A 182 -3.43 6.02 -20.79
C ARG A 182 -4.39 5.28 -21.70
N LEU A 183 -5.69 5.56 -21.58
CA LEU A 183 -6.72 5.05 -22.47
C LEU A 183 -6.50 5.57 -23.89
N ASP A 184 -6.38 6.89 -24.06
CA ASP A 184 -6.08 7.50 -25.36
C ASP A 184 -4.76 7.00 -25.96
N ALA A 185 -3.74 6.72 -25.14
CA ALA A 185 -2.44 6.18 -25.59
C ALA A 185 -2.48 4.67 -25.90
N GLY A 186 -3.54 3.97 -25.52
CA GLY A 186 -3.69 2.53 -25.70
C GLY A 186 -2.81 1.69 -24.78
N GLU A 187 -2.41 2.25 -23.64
CA GLU A 187 -1.54 1.60 -22.65
C GLU A 187 -2.31 0.69 -21.69
N LEU A 188 -3.64 0.78 -21.67
CA LEU A 188 -4.50 -0.09 -20.86
C LEU A 188 -4.71 -1.44 -21.57
N LEU A 189 -3.94 -2.45 -21.13
CA LEU A 189 -4.06 -3.83 -21.57
C LEU A 189 -5.45 -4.40 -21.20
N GLY A 190 -6.19 -4.93 -22.18
CA GLY A 190 -7.49 -5.58 -21.96
C GLY A 190 -8.65 -4.95 -22.71
N TYR A 191 -8.50 -3.73 -23.21
CA TYR A 191 -9.53 -3.08 -24.04
C TYR A 191 -9.21 -3.21 -25.53
N SER A 192 -10.15 -3.76 -26.29
CA SER A 192 -10.02 -3.85 -27.75
C SER A 192 -10.34 -2.50 -28.38
N ALA A 193 -9.42 -1.96 -29.16
CA ALA A 193 -9.58 -0.71 -29.90
C ALA A 193 -10.01 -0.98 -31.35
N ASN A 194 -10.92 -0.15 -31.87
CA ASN A 194 -11.40 -0.18 -33.26
C ASN A 194 -10.36 0.34 -34.26
N GLY A 195 -9.35 1.10 -33.79
CA GLY A 195 -8.30 1.65 -34.63
C GLY A 195 -7.54 2.79 -33.96
N ARG A 196 -6.66 3.45 -34.71
CA ARG A 196 -5.92 4.64 -34.28
C ARG A 196 -6.44 5.88 -35.01
N ILE A 197 -6.62 6.97 -34.27
CA ILE A 197 -7.01 8.29 -34.75
C ILE A 197 -5.79 9.20 -34.64
N LEU A 198 -5.51 9.95 -35.70
CA LEU A 198 -4.52 11.03 -35.66
C LEU A 198 -5.25 12.33 -35.32
N ARG A 199 -4.88 12.96 -34.21
CA ARG A 199 -5.40 14.27 -33.80
C ARG A 199 -4.72 15.39 -34.62
N PRO A 200 -5.35 16.58 -34.74
CA PRO A 200 -4.78 17.71 -35.50
C PRO A 200 -3.44 18.22 -34.98
N ASP A 201 -3.11 17.94 -33.72
CA ASP A 201 -1.84 18.24 -33.07
C ASP A 201 -0.73 17.22 -33.40
N GLY A 202 -1.03 16.21 -34.22
CA GLY A 202 -0.12 15.12 -34.58
C GLY A 202 -0.07 13.98 -33.56
N SER A 203 -0.80 14.06 -32.45
CA SER A 203 -0.86 12.98 -31.46
C SER A 203 -1.74 11.83 -31.94
N VAL A 204 -1.37 10.61 -31.57
CA VAL A 204 -2.13 9.40 -31.93
C VAL A 204 -2.97 8.99 -30.74
N ALA A 205 -4.28 8.91 -30.93
CA ALA A 205 -5.24 8.44 -29.95
C ALA A 205 -5.89 7.13 -30.40
N TRP A 206 -6.14 6.20 -29.50
CA TRP A 206 -6.86 4.97 -29.82
C TRP A 206 -8.37 5.19 -29.80
N ASN A 207 -9.04 4.69 -30.83
CA ASN A 207 -10.48 4.71 -30.93
C ASN A 207 -11.06 3.48 -30.27
N TYR A 208 -11.86 3.65 -29.22
CA TYR A 208 -12.57 2.56 -28.56
C TYR A 208 -14.04 2.59 -28.94
N HIS A 209 -14.68 1.41 -28.94
CA HIS A 209 -16.14 1.36 -29.02
C HIS A 209 -16.75 2.04 -27.79
N ASP A 210 -17.86 2.76 -27.93
CA ASP A 210 -18.51 3.47 -26.81
C ASP A 210 -18.78 2.56 -25.61
N ALA A 211 -19.20 1.31 -25.87
CA ALA A 211 -19.38 0.31 -24.82
C ALA A 211 -18.10 -0.02 -24.04
N VAL A 212 -16.95 -0.06 -24.72
CA VAL A 212 -15.64 -0.33 -24.08
C VAL A 212 -15.19 0.87 -23.26
N ARG A 213 -15.39 2.08 -23.79
CA ARG A 213 -15.11 3.33 -23.07
C ARG A 213 -15.98 3.45 -21.82
N ALA A 214 -17.27 3.12 -21.92
CA ALA A 214 -18.18 3.15 -20.78
C ALA A 214 -17.79 2.15 -19.67
N VAL A 215 -17.22 1.00 -20.01
CA VAL A 215 -16.69 0.05 -19.02
C VAL A 215 -15.43 0.63 -18.35
N ALA A 216 -14.50 1.17 -19.13
CA ALA A 216 -13.29 1.79 -18.60
C ALA A 216 -13.58 3.03 -17.73
N ASP A 217 -14.59 3.83 -18.09
CA ASP A 217 -15.03 4.98 -17.31
C ASP A 217 -15.64 4.54 -15.97
N LYS A 218 -16.41 3.45 -15.96
CA LYS A 218 -16.95 2.86 -14.72
C LYS A 218 -15.86 2.34 -13.81
N GLU A 219 -14.86 1.64 -14.34
CA GLU A 219 -13.72 1.17 -13.56
C GLU A 219 -12.94 2.35 -12.97
N CYS A 220 -12.69 3.39 -13.77
CA CYS A 220 -12.07 4.62 -13.26
C CYS A 220 -12.92 5.27 -12.15
N GLU A 221 -14.24 5.26 -12.28
CA GLU A 221 -15.16 5.88 -11.33
C GLU A 221 -15.20 5.14 -9.98
N VAL A 222 -15.18 3.80 -10.00
CA VAL A 222 -15.10 2.98 -8.77
C VAL A 222 -13.88 3.35 -7.94
N GLU A 223 -12.72 3.45 -8.58
CA GLU A 223 -11.46 3.80 -7.91
C GLU A 223 -11.47 5.24 -7.41
N CYS A 224 -12.08 6.16 -8.16
CA CYS A 224 -12.28 7.54 -7.73
C CYS A 224 -13.20 7.66 -6.51
N ASP A 225 -14.28 6.88 -6.49
CA ASP A 225 -15.22 6.85 -5.37
C ASP A 225 -14.56 6.25 -4.12
N GLN A 226 -13.70 5.23 -4.28
CA GLN A 226 -12.91 4.69 -3.19
C GLN A 226 -11.95 5.74 -2.61
N MET A 227 -11.26 6.51 -3.46
CA MET A 227 -10.40 7.61 -3.01
C MET A 227 -11.18 8.69 -2.27
N ARG A 228 -12.37 9.08 -2.78
CA ARG A 228 -13.24 10.05 -2.10
C ARG A 228 -13.71 9.53 -0.75
N TYR A 229 -14.14 8.27 -0.70
CA TYR A 229 -14.57 7.63 0.53
C TYR A 229 -13.48 7.63 1.60
N LEU A 230 -12.24 7.30 1.25
CA LEU A 230 -11.11 7.32 2.19
C LEU A 230 -10.87 8.73 2.73
N ALA A 231 -10.96 9.76 1.90
CA ALA A 231 -10.83 11.16 2.32
C ALA A 231 -11.95 11.59 3.28
N GLU A 232 -13.20 11.18 3.01
CA GLU A 232 -14.33 11.40 3.91
C GLU A 232 -14.13 10.69 5.27
N GLN A 233 -13.59 9.47 5.27
CA GLN A 233 -13.25 8.78 6.52
C GLN A 233 -12.21 9.55 7.31
N GLN A 234 -11.16 10.08 6.68
CA GLN A 234 -10.16 10.92 7.35
C GLN A 234 -10.79 12.18 7.98
N CYS A 235 -11.76 12.79 7.31
CA CYS A 235 -12.48 13.95 7.83
C CYS A 235 -13.31 13.63 9.08
N LYS A 236 -13.85 12.41 9.19
CA LYS A 236 -14.63 11.96 10.37
C LYS A 236 -13.78 11.82 11.64
N PHE A 237 -12.46 11.66 11.50
CA PHE A 237 -11.54 11.56 12.64
C PHE A 237 -11.02 12.91 13.14
N ILE A 238 -11.36 14.01 12.47
CA ILE A 238 -11.02 15.37 12.90
C ILE A 238 -12.07 15.85 13.89
N LYS A 239 -11.65 16.02 15.16
CA LYS A 239 -12.44 16.60 16.25
C LYS A 239 -12.22 18.09 16.36
#